data_AF-A0A0N1DU75-F1
#
_entry.id   AF-A0A0N1DU75-F1
#
_cell.length_a   1.000
_cell.length_b   1.000
_cell.length_c   1.000
_cell.angle_alpha   90.00
_cell.angle_beta   90.00
_cell.angle_gamma   90.00
#
_symmetry.space_group_name_H-M   'P 1'
#
loop_
_entity.id
_entity.type
_entity.pdbx_description
1 polymer ?
#
loop_
_entity_poly.entity_id
_entity_poly.type
_entity_poly.pdbx_seq_one_letter_code
_entity_poly.pdbx_strand_id
1 'polypeptide(L)'
;MRIIFGHNNFVIKRVAPKELGIEDDPHMKNAEIRLIQKFAHLYFIPVFPMGQEWILRKEGKSYVITSDVKAILHRNYPSRVHIGAFALPLLLILGVIIYSISSKISDYQYQKRAAADLQIKGNGLIKTFDSINNENTAFLSLYDASAYKDLDYAVLKTEGNRLLIKPITENENNKINYNLPSQIRLYALLKGGGQTEDSIWISKNEIKKTIPNKELFKPISIKGLDPSPLEMRDIYIIKDAYFKNETPVEAESSFYSEYVNYGKDAVIDSLIPTQKGEEWKLSKNKKVNYKERFAIKTESSNPAILYYHTVPDNTPHQVKISDKHIKNSINGEY
;
A
#
# COMPACT_ATOMS: atom_id res chain seq x y z
N MET A 1 -4.19 27.14 -24.11
CA MET A 1 -5.47 26.40 -24.10
C MET A 1 -6.60 27.41 -24.26
N ARG A 2 -7.45 27.31 -25.29
CA ARG A 2 -8.53 28.28 -25.55
C ARG A 2 -9.87 27.69 -25.09
N ILE A 3 -10.58 28.39 -24.22
CA ILE A 3 -11.94 28.03 -23.79
C ILE A 3 -12.92 28.57 -24.84
N ILE A 4 -13.80 27.72 -25.37
CA ILE A 4 -14.83 28.11 -26.34
C ILE A 4 -16.16 28.23 -25.61
N PHE A 5 -16.53 29.46 -25.27
CA PHE A 5 -17.85 29.82 -24.75
C PHE A 5 -18.69 30.42 -25.88
N GLY A 6 -19.97 30.05 -25.92
CA GLY A 6 -20.89 30.55 -26.93
C GLY A 6 -22.35 30.22 -26.64
N HIS A 7 -23.21 30.59 -27.58
CA HIS A 7 -24.64 30.34 -27.54
C HIS A 7 -25.03 29.54 -28.76
N ASN A 8 -25.86 28.52 -28.57
CA ASN A 8 -26.41 27.76 -29.68
C ASN A 8 -27.88 27.41 -29.39
N ASN A 9 -28.54 26.80 -30.36
CA ASN A 9 -29.89 26.30 -30.21
C ASN A 9 -30.03 24.88 -30.79
N PHE A 10 -30.97 24.13 -30.24
CA PHE A 10 -31.43 22.88 -30.85
C PHE A 10 -32.95 22.88 -30.93
N VAL A 11 -33.48 22.16 -31.91
CA VAL A 11 -34.92 22.02 -32.12
C VAL A 11 -35.46 20.99 -31.14
N ILE A 12 -36.36 21.42 -30.24
CA ILE A 12 -37.08 20.53 -29.32
C ILE A 12 -38.28 19.90 -30.02
N LYS A 13 -39.02 20.71 -30.78
CA LYS A 13 -40.27 20.29 -31.43
C LYS A 13 -40.45 20.97 -32.77
N ARG A 14 -41.09 20.25 -33.69
CA ARG A 14 -41.52 20.73 -35.00
C ARG A 14 -43.05 20.60 -35.05
N VAL A 15 -43.70 21.62 -35.56
CA VAL A 15 -45.16 21.71 -35.70
C VAL A 15 -45.45 22.16 -37.12
N ALA A 16 -46.35 21.45 -37.80
CA ALA A 16 -46.78 21.84 -39.13
C ALA A 16 -47.93 22.85 -39.06
N PRO A 17 -48.06 23.82 -39.99
CA PRO A 17 -49.17 24.78 -40.00
C PRO A 17 -50.56 24.14 -39.95
N LYS A 18 -50.73 22.96 -40.58
CA LYS A 18 -51.95 22.15 -40.52
C LYS A 18 -52.35 21.72 -39.11
N GLU A 19 -51.38 21.46 -38.23
CA GLU A 19 -51.62 21.04 -36.84
C GLU A 19 -52.15 22.18 -35.98
N LEU A 20 -52.03 23.41 -36.48
CA LEU A 20 -52.51 24.63 -35.83
C LEU A 20 -53.77 25.20 -36.50
N GLY A 21 -54.27 24.58 -37.58
CA GLY A 21 -55.44 25.05 -38.34
C GLY A 21 -55.20 26.36 -39.08
N ILE A 22 -53.94 26.65 -39.48
CA ILE A 22 -53.55 27.88 -40.19
C ILE A 22 -52.94 27.58 -41.57
N GLU A 23 -53.32 26.46 -42.16
CA GLU A 23 -52.80 26.00 -43.46
C GLU A 23 -53.28 26.84 -44.65
N ASP A 24 -54.45 27.48 -44.52
CA ASP A 24 -55.03 28.35 -45.54
C ASP A 24 -54.33 29.71 -45.64
N ASP A 25 -53.45 30.05 -44.69
CA ASP A 25 -52.63 31.26 -44.74
C ASP A 25 -51.56 31.12 -45.85
N PRO A 26 -51.61 31.95 -46.93
CA PRO A 26 -50.63 31.91 -48.01
C PRO A 26 -49.17 32.08 -47.53
N HIS A 27 -48.97 32.77 -46.40
CA HIS A 27 -47.65 32.99 -45.81
C HIS A 27 -47.09 31.73 -45.14
N MET A 28 -47.95 30.78 -44.75
CA MET A 28 -47.57 29.54 -44.07
C MET A 28 -47.30 28.37 -45.03
N LYS A 29 -47.56 28.55 -46.34
CA LYS A 29 -47.25 27.54 -47.36
C LYS A 29 -45.76 27.17 -47.34
N ASN A 30 -45.47 25.88 -47.20
CA ASN A 30 -44.12 25.31 -47.06
C ASN A 30 -43.30 25.81 -45.86
N ALA A 31 -43.95 26.36 -44.83
CA ALA A 31 -43.29 26.82 -43.62
C ALA A 31 -43.30 25.73 -42.53
N GLU A 32 -42.26 25.71 -41.70
CA GLU A 32 -42.12 24.80 -40.55
C GLU A 32 -42.00 25.60 -39.26
N ILE A 33 -42.88 25.36 -38.30
CA ILE A 33 -42.84 26.01 -36.99
C ILE A 33 -41.99 25.15 -36.06
N ARG A 34 -40.96 25.73 -35.45
CA ARG A 34 -40.01 25.02 -34.59
C ARG A 34 -39.93 25.65 -33.22
N LEU A 35 -40.05 24.84 -32.17
CA LEU A 35 -39.67 25.21 -30.82
C LEU A 35 -38.18 24.95 -30.67
N ILE A 36 -37.40 26.00 -30.45
CA ILE A 36 -35.96 25.91 -30.20
C ILE A 36 -35.65 26.16 -28.72
N GLN A 37 -34.70 25.42 -28.19
CA GLN A 37 -34.06 25.70 -26.90
C GLN A 37 -32.77 26.47 -27.18
N LYS A 38 -32.68 27.71 -26.72
CA LYS A 38 -31.41 28.44 -26.65
C LYS A 38 -30.64 27.96 -25.41
N PHE A 39 -29.34 27.77 -25.54
CA PHE A 39 -28.47 27.37 -24.44
C PHE A 39 -27.09 27.99 -24.56
N ALA A 40 -26.49 28.27 -23.41
CA ALA A 40 -25.08 28.56 -23.27
C ALA A 40 -24.30 27.25 -23.38
N HIS A 41 -23.17 27.24 -24.08
CA HIS A 41 -22.32 26.06 -24.16
C HIS A 41 -20.87 26.34 -23.82
N LEU A 42 -20.19 25.30 -23.35
CA LEU A 42 -18.74 25.25 -23.16
C LEU A 42 -18.22 24.07 -23.98
N TYR A 43 -17.29 24.31 -24.92
CA TYR A 43 -16.79 23.26 -25.83
C TYR A 43 -17.92 22.45 -26.50
N PHE A 44 -18.96 23.14 -26.98
CA PHE A 44 -20.17 22.56 -27.58
C PHE A 44 -21.08 21.76 -26.63
N ILE A 45 -20.75 21.62 -25.35
CA ILE A 45 -21.61 20.97 -24.36
C ILE A 45 -22.56 22.00 -23.74
N PRO A 46 -23.90 21.78 -23.78
CA PRO A 46 -24.86 22.66 -23.13
C PRO A 46 -24.63 22.77 -21.62
N VAL A 47 -24.57 24.01 -21.13
CA VAL A 47 -24.36 24.30 -19.70
C VAL A 47 -25.63 24.83 -19.05
N PHE A 48 -26.26 25.84 -19.65
CA PHE A 48 -27.45 26.47 -19.10
C PHE A 48 -28.47 26.78 -20.19
N PRO A 49 -29.76 26.54 -19.95
CA PRO A 49 -30.81 27.03 -20.82
C PRO A 49 -30.86 28.57 -20.76
N MET A 50 -30.90 29.21 -21.92
CA MET A 50 -31.06 30.67 -22.03
C MET A 50 -32.50 31.08 -22.35
N GLY A 51 -33.35 30.13 -22.74
CA GLY A 51 -34.75 30.37 -23.03
C GLY A 51 -35.25 29.49 -24.17
N GLN A 52 -36.56 29.52 -24.38
CA GLN A 52 -37.20 28.86 -25.51
C GLN A 52 -37.85 29.89 -26.41
N GLU A 53 -37.82 29.62 -27.71
CA GLU A 53 -38.44 30.48 -28.70
C GLU A 53 -39.10 29.62 -29.78
N TRP A 54 -40.27 30.05 -30.22
CA TRP A 54 -40.89 29.51 -31.42
C TRP A 54 -40.42 30.33 -32.61
N ILE A 55 -39.87 29.65 -33.62
CA ILE A 55 -39.41 30.27 -34.87
C ILE A 55 -40.15 29.66 -36.06
N LEU A 56 -40.40 30.47 -37.07
CA LEU A 56 -40.90 30.01 -38.36
C LEU A 56 -39.72 29.83 -39.30
N ARG A 57 -39.53 28.64 -39.85
CA ARG A 57 -38.52 28.39 -40.89
C ARG A 57 -39.20 28.27 -42.25
N LYS A 58 -38.83 29.15 -43.18
CA LYS A 58 -39.34 29.16 -44.55
C LYS A 58 -38.19 29.49 -45.50
N GLU A 59 -38.04 28.70 -46.56
CA GLU A 59 -37.01 28.91 -47.60
C GLU A 59 -35.59 29.06 -47.02
N GLY A 60 -35.27 28.27 -46.00
CA GLY A 60 -33.96 28.29 -45.33
C GLY A 60 -33.74 29.46 -44.36
N LYS A 61 -34.61 30.46 -44.34
CA LYS A 61 -34.58 31.61 -43.43
C LYS A 61 -35.42 31.36 -42.18
N SER A 62 -35.06 32.00 -41.08
CA SER A 62 -35.77 31.92 -39.80
C SER A 62 -36.41 33.25 -39.47
N TYR A 63 -37.68 33.23 -39.10
CA TYR A 63 -38.50 34.41 -38.81
C TYR A 63 -39.10 34.31 -37.41
N VAL A 64 -39.27 35.46 -36.77
CA VAL A 64 -39.98 35.57 -35.49
C VAL A 64 -41.47 35.38 -35.73
N ILE A 65 -42.12 34.56 -34.91
CA ILE A 65 -43.55 34.29 -35.02
C ILE A 65 -44.35 35.49 -34.48
N THR A 66 -45.44 35.83 -35.15
CA THR A 66 -46.39 36.87 -34.71
C THR A 66 -47.03 36.55 -33.36
N SER A 67 -47.51 37.57 -32.65
CA SER A 67 -48.14 37.42 -31.32
C SER A 67 -49.29 36.42 -31.30
N ASP A 68 -50.08 36.39 -32.37
CA ASP A 68 -51.34 35.63 -32.43
C ASP A 68 -51.07 34.13 -32.54
N VAL A 69 -50.17 33.75 -33.44
CA VAL A 69 -49.72 32.36 -33.59
C VAL A 69 -48.96 31.90 -32.34
N LYS A 70 -48.18 32.80 -31.72
CA LYS A 70 -47.47 32.52 -30.47
C LYS A 70 -48.44 32.20 -29.32
N ALA A 71 -49.58 32.89 -29.23
CA ALA A 71 -50.60 32.61 -28.21
C ALA A 71 -51.22 31.21 -28.39
N ILE A 72 -51.54 30.84 -29.64
CA ILE A 72 -52.06 29.50 -29.98
C ILE A 72 -51.04 28.41 -29.62
N LEU A 73 -49.76 28.64 -29.95
CA LEU A 73 -48.67 27.71 -29.64
C LEU A 73 -48.46 27.53 -28.14
N HIS A 74 -48.46 28.61 -27.35
CA HIS A 74 -48.31 28.49 -25.90
C HIS A 74 -49.47 27.77 -25.22
N ARG A 75 -50.70 27.92 -25.75
CA ARG A 75 -51.87 27.22 -25.24
C ARG A 75 -51.81 25.71 -25.52
N ASN A 76 -51.43 25.32 -26.73
CA ASN A 76 -51.42 23.91 -27.15
C ASN A 76 -50.13 23.17 -26.76
N TYR A 77 -49.02 23.90 -26.64
CA TYR A 77 -47.69 23.34 -26.38
C TYR A 77 -46.96 24.17 -25.31
N PRO A 78 -47.24 23.93 -24.02
CA PRO A 78 -46.57 24.64 -22.95
C PRO A 78 -45.05 24.40 -23.02
N SER A 79 -44.31 25.50 -22.98
CA SER A 79 -42.85 25.53 -22.96
C SER A 79 -42.34 24.89 -21.67
N ARG A 80 -41.59 23.79 -21.78
CA ARG A 80 -40.87 23.17 -20.66
C ARG A 80 -39.40 23.09 -21.03
N VAL A 81 -38.55 23.61 -20.16
CA VAL A 81 -37.09 23.59 -20.35
C VAL A 81 -36.63 22.15 -20.59
N HIS A 82 -35.90 21.93 -21.68
CA HIS A 82 -35.42 20.60 -22.04
C HIS A 82 -34.21 20.23 -21.17
N ILE A 83 -34.25 19.07 -20.51
CA ILE A 83 -33.22 18.65 -19.54
C ILE A 83 -31.81 18.57 -20.16
N GLY A 84 -31.73 18.28 -21.46
CA GLY A 84 -30.47 18.28 -22.21
C GLY A 84 -29.74 19.64 -22.24
N ALA A 85 -30.41 20.75 -21.91
CA ALA A 85 -29.76 22.05 -21.75
C ALA A 85 -28.88 22.15 -20.49
N PHE A 86 -29.02 21.20 -19.56
CA PHE A 86 -28.22 21.05 -18.35
C PHE A 86 -27.20 19.90 -18.44
N ALA A 87 -26.81 19.49 -19.65
CA ALA A 87 -25.93 18.34 -19.85
C ALA A 87 -24.62 18.45 -19.03
N LEU A 88 -23.95 19.61 -19.06
CA LEU A 88 -22.70 19.79 -18.33
C LEU A 88 -22.89 19.72 -16.79
N PRO A 89 -23.80 20.49 -16.17
CA PRO A 89 -24.09 20.33 -14.73
C PRO A 89 -24.46 18.91 -14.33
N LEU A 90 -25.28 18.22 -15.12
CA LEU A 90 -25.69 16.85 -14.83
C LEU A 90 -24.51 15.86 -14.91
N LEU A 91 -23.63 16.02 -15.90
CA LEU A 91 -22.40 15.23 -16.00
C LEU A 91 -21.46 15.48 -14.82
N LEU A 92 -21.33 16.72 -14.37
CA LEU A 92 -20.52 17.05 -13.18
C LEU A 92 -21.09 16.39 -11.92
N ILE A 93 -22.41 16.48 -11.70
CA ILE A 93 -23.09 15.83 -10.58
C ILE A 93 -22.87 14.31 -10.63
N LEU A 94 -23.05 13.70 -11.80
CA LEU A 94 -22.82 12.26 -11.99
C LEU A 94 -21.37 11.88 -11.70
N GLY A 95 -20.41 12.68 -12.16
CA GLY A 95 -18.98 12.48 -11.88
C GLY A 95 -18.66 12.52 -10.39
N VAL A 96 -19.23 13.48 -9.65
CA VAL A 96 -19.06 13.59 -8.18
C VAL A 96 -19.65 12.37 -7.47
N ILE A 97 -20.81 11.88 -7.90
CA ILE A 97 -21.44 10.67 -7.32
C ILE A 97 -20.55 9.44 -7.57
N ILE A 98 -20.10 9.24 -8.80
CA ILE A 98 -19.22 8.10 -9.16
C ILE A 98 -17.92 8.14 -8.35
N TYR A 99 -17.29 9.31 -8.27
CA TYR A 99 -16.07 9.51 -7.48
C TYR A 99 -16.29 9.18 -6.00
N SER A 100 -17.38 9.69 -5.41
CA SER A 100 -17.70 9.48 -3.99
C SER A 100 -18.01 8.02 -3.66
N ILE A 101 -18.61 7.27 -4.59
CA ILE A 101 -18.84 5.83 -4.42
C ILE A 101 -17.51 5.08 -4.52
N SER A 102 -16.68 5.42 -5.52
CA SER A 102 -15.38 4.79 -5.74
C SER A 102 -14.44 4.95 -4.54
N SER A 103 -14.34 6.16 -3.97
CA SER A 103 -13.51 6.43 -2.79
C SER A 103 -13.96 5.59 -1.59
N LYS A 104 -15.26 5.55 -1.30
CA LYS A 104 -15.81 4.73 -0.21
C LYS A 104 -15.54 3.23 -0.38
N ILE A 105 -15.63 2.72 -1.60
CA ILE A 105 -15.31 1.32 -1.90
C ILE A 105 -13.82 1.04 -1.69
N SER A 106 -12.95 1.92 -2.17
CA SER A 106 -11.51 1.81 -1.97
C SER A 106 -11.14 1.83 -0.50
N ASP A 107 -11.69 2.76 0.28
CA ASP A 107 -11.43 2.89 1.71
C ASP A 107 -11.90 1.65 2.47
N TYR A 108 -13.08 1.13 2.13
CA TYR A 108 -13.59 -0.11 2.71
C TYR A 108 -12.70 -1.32 2.39
N GLN A 109 -12.24 -1.45 1.14
CA GLN A 109 -11.32 -2.52 0.76
C GLN A 109 -9.97 -2.39 1.45
N TYR A 110 -9.45 -1.17 1.59
CA TYR A 110 -8.22 -0.89 2.31
C TYR A 110 -8.33 -1.28 3.78
N GLN A 111 -9.40 -0.87 4.47
CA GLN A 111 -9.66 -1.26 5.86
C GLN A 111 -9.78 -2.77 6.01
N LYS A 112 -10.47 -3.45 5.08
CA LYS A 112 -10.62 -4.91 5.09
C LYS A 112 -9.28 -5.62 4.92
N ARG A 113 -8.42 -5.15 4.01
CA ARG A 113 -7.07 -5.69 3.81
C ARG A 113 -6.19 -5.44 5.03
N ALA A 114 -6.18 -4.22 5.56
CA ALA A 114 -5.43 -3.88 6.77
C ALA A 114 -5.84 -4.76 7.96
N ALA A 115 -7.15 -4.99 8.17
CA ALA A 115 -7.64 -5.88 9.22
C ALA A 115 -7.21 -7.34 8.99
N ALA A 116 -7.26 -7.83 7.75
CA ALA A 116 -6.78 -9.18 7.41
C ALA A 116 -5.26 -9.32 7.64
N ASP A 117 -4.47 -8.34 7.21
CA ASP A 117 -3.02 -8.32 7.39
C ASP A 117 -2.65 -8.28 8.88
N LEU A 118 -3.37 -7.48 9.69
CA LEU A 118 -3.21 -7.48 11.14
C LEU A 118 -3.55 -8.83 11.76
N GLN A 119 -4.60 -9.49 11.31
CA GLN A 119 -4.97 -10.82 11.80
C GLN A 119 -3.91 -11.88 11.43
N ILE A 120 -3.37 -11.83 10.21
CA ILE A 120 -2.28 -12.71 9.77
C ILE A 120 -1.03 -12.45 10.61
N LYS A 121 -0.62 -11.18 10.76
CA LYS A 121 0.52 -10.79 11.58
C LYS A 121 0.33 -11.24 13.04
N GLY A 122 -0.84 -10.97 13.61
CA GLY A 122 -1.19 -11.35 14.97
C GLY A 122 -1.13 -12.84 15.22
N ASN A 123 -1.71 -13.65 14.33
CA ASN A 123 -1.64 -15.10 14.41
C ASN A 123 -0.20 -15.62 14.29
N GLY A 124 0.61 -15.00 13.42
CA GLY A 124 2.04 -15.28 13.31
C GLY A 124 2.79 -14.99 14.62
N LEU A 125 2.57 -13.81 15.21
CA LEU A 125 3.15 -13.43 16.50
C LEU A 125 2.70 -14.36 17.63
N ILE A 126 1.42 -14.72 17.71
CA ILE A 126 0.92 -15.67 18.74
C ILE A 126 1.63 -17.01 18.60
N LYS A 127 1.75 -17.55 17.38
CA LYS A 127 2.42 -18.83 17.12
C LYS A 127 3.90 -18.76 17.50
N THR A 128 4.60 -17.69 17.14
CA THR A 128 6.01 -17.48 17.52
C THR A 128 6.15 -17.33 19.03
N PHE A 129 5.29 -16.54 19.67
CA PHE A 129 5.27 -16.34 21.12
C PHE A 129 5.06 -17.65 21.89
N ASP A 130 4.16 -18.51 21.41
CA ASP A 130 3.88 -19.82 22.00
C ASP A 130 5.04 -20.80 21.85
N SER A 131 5.93 -20.59 20.87
CA SER A 131 7.14 -21.39 20.68
C SER A 131 8.30 -20.99 21.59
N ILE A 132 8.17 -19.90 22.37
CA ILE A 132 9.20 -19.46 23.32
C ILE A 132 9.31 -20.47 24.47
N ASN A 133 10.52 -21.04 24.61
CA ASN A 133 10.90 -22.01 25.63
C ASN A 133 12.28 -21.65 26.23
N ASN A 134 12.79 -22.46 27.17
CA ASN A 134 14.08 -22.21 27.84
C ASN A 134 15.31 -22.60 27.00
N GLU A 135 15.13 -23.20 25.83
CA GLU A 135 16.24 -23.66 24.98
C GLU A 135 16.76 -22.55 24.07
N ASN A 136 15.92 -21.54 23.79
CA ASN A 136 16.22 -20.48 22.83
C ASN A 136 16.28 -19.12 23.53
N THR A 137 17.14 -18.23 23.03
CA THR A 137 17.11 -16.83 23.47
C THR A 137 16.00 -16.11 22.71
N ALA A 138 15.02 -15.54 23.41
CA ALA A 138 13.94 -14.79 22.78
C ALA A 138 13.98 -13.31 23.17
N PHE A 139 13.57 -12.46 22.25
CA PHE A 139 13.41 -11.02 22.44
C PHE A 139 11.99 -10.61 22.08
N LEU A 140 11.41 -9.73 22.88
CA LEU A 140 10.09 -9.15 22.67
C LEU A 140 10.29 -7.66 22.38
N SER A 141 9.73 -7.17 21.27
CA SER A 141 9.72 -5.74 20.96
C SER A 141 8.30 -5.20 21.14
N LEU A 142 8.13 -4.30 22.11
CA LEU A 142 6.87 -3.70 22.49
C LEU A 142 6.89 -2.21 22.12
N TYR A 143 5.97 -1.75 21.28
CA TYR A 143 5.81 -0.35 20.96
C TYR A 143 5.04 0.37 22.08
N ASP A 144 5.65 1.41 22.64
CA ASP A 144 5.01 2.33 23.57
C ASP A 144 4.37 3.48 22.79
N ALA A 145 3.03 3.48 22.75
CA ALA A 145 2.27 4.50 22.03
C ALA A 145 2.33 5.88 22.68
N SER A 146 2.64 5.97 23.98
CA SER A 146 2.76 7.26 24.70
C SER A 146 4.12 7.90 24.50
N ALA A 147 5.18 7.08 24.49
CA ALA A 147 6.55 7.55 24.30
C ALA A 147 7.02 7.49 22.83
N TYR A 148 6.21 6.96 21.92
CA TYR A 148 6.52 6.79 20.50
C TYR A 148 7.85 6.07 20.25
N LYS A 149 8.16 5.05 21.06
CA LYS A 149 9.41 4.29 20.99
C LYS A 149 9.19 2.80 21.18
N ASP A 150 10.07 1.99 20.62
CA ASP A 150 10.11 0.56 20.90
C ASP A 150 10.84 0.29 22.22
N LEU A 151 10.28 -0.62 23.01
CA LEU A 151 10.82 -1.14 24.25
C LEU A 151 11.16 -2.61 24.03
N ASP A 152 12.44 -2.94 24.08
CA ASP A 152 12.92 -4.29 23.83
C ASP A 152 13.19 -5.03 25.15
N TYR A 153 12.77 -6.29 25.22
CA TYR A 153 12.91 -7.14 26.40
C TYR A 153 13.53 -8.47 26.01
N ALA A 154 14.58 -8.90 26.74
CA ALA A 154 15.08 -10.27 26.67
C ALA A 154 14.21 -11.19 27.52
N VAL A 155 13.85 -12.36 27.00
CA VAL A 155 13.25 -13.45 27.77
C VAL A 155 14.37 -14.31 28.35
N LEU A 156 14.51 -14.29 29.67
CA LEU A 156 15.55 -15.05 30.37
C LEU A 156 15.10 -16.45 30.74
N LYS A 157 13.82 -16.61 31.12
CA LYS A 157 13.26 -17.88 31.56
C LYS A 157 11.76 -17.96 31.29
N THR A 158 11.27 -19.17 31.10
CA THR A 158 9.86 -19.52 30.91
C THR A 158 9.46 -20.57 31.96
N GLU A 159 8.35 -20.31 32.66
CA GLU A 159 7.75 -21.21 33.66
C GLU A 159 6.23 -21.23 33.49
N GLY A 160 5.72 -22.25 32.80
CA GLY A 160 4.28 -22.37 32.49
C GLY A 160 3.75 -21.13 31.77
N ASN A 161 2.83 -20.41 32.43
CA ASN A 161 2.21 -19.18 31.92
C ASN A 161 2.97 -17.89 32.28
N ARG A 162 4.23 -17.99 32.74
CA ARG A 162 5.04 -16.83 33.13
C ARG A 162 6.35 -16.78 32.34
N LEU A 163 6.80 -15.56 32.05
CA LEU A 163 8.10 -15.24 31.47
C LEU A 163 8.87 -14.38 32.47
N LEU A 164 10.14 -14.70 32.70
CA LEU A 164 11.08 -13.79 33.34
C LEU A 164 11.71 -12.97 32.23
N ILE A 165 11.37 -11.69 32.17
CA ILE A 165 11.86 -10.77 31.15
C ILE A 165 12.79 -9.73 31.76
N LYS A 166 13.67 -9.18 30.93
CA LYS A 166 14.65 -8.18 31.31
C LYS A 166 14.66 -7.07 30.26
N PRO A 167 14.43 -5.80 30.64
CA PRO A 167 14.48 -4.69 29.69
C PRO A 167 15.90 -4.56 29.11
N ILE A 168 15.98 -4.24 27.82
CA ILE A 168 17.22 -3.97 27.11
C ILE A 168 17.28 -2.46 26.88
N THR A 169 18.08 -1.78 27.69
CA THR A 169 18.34 -0.35 27.55
C THR A 169 19.65 -0.15 26.81
N GLU A 170 19.62 0.62 25.72
CA GLU A 170 20.84 1.15 25.12
C GLU A 170 21.47 2.15 26.10
N ASN A 171 22.68 1.86 26.58
CA ASN A 171 23.47 2.80 27.36
C ASN A 171 24.33 3.65 26.40
N GLU A 172 24.47 4.95 26.66
CA GLU A 172 25.32 5.84 25.86
C GLU A 172 26.77 5.33 25.73
N ASN A 173 27.27 4.60 26.73
CA ASN A 173 28.61 4.00 26.73
C ASN A 173 28.72 2.71 25.91
N ASN A 174 27.59 2.14 25.48
CA ASN A 174 27.52 0.87 24.76
C ASN A 174 26.77 1.06 23.43
N LYS A 175 27.13 2.12 22.69
CA LYS A 175 26.64 2.38 21.33
C LYS A 175 27.16 1.31 20.39
N ILE A 176 26.44 0.21 20.31
CA ILE A 176 26.63 -0.80 19.28
C ILE A 176 26.28 -0.15 17.93
N ASN A 177 27.10 -0.42 16.92
CA ASN A 177 26.98 0.16 15.59
C ASN A 177 25.56 -0.03 15.01
N TYR A 178 24.89 1.06 14.62
CA TYR A 178 23.49 1.06 14.14
C TYR A 178 23.27 0.26 12.85
N ASN A 179 24.35 -0.18 12.20
CA ASN A 179 24.28 -0.97 10.96
C ASN A 179 24.00 -2.47 11.19
N LEU A 180 23.88 -2.92 12.45
CA LEU A 180 23.52 -4.31 12.73
C LEU A 180 21.99 -4.52 12.67
N PRO A 181 21.52 -5.64 12.10
CA PRO A 181 20.13 -6.08 12.25
C PRO A 181 19.67 -6.05 13.72
N SER A 182 18.44 -5.63 13.98
CA SER A 182 17.91 -5.39 15.33
C SER A 182 18.11 -6.58 16.26
N GLN A 183 17.86 -7.80 15.79
CA GLN A 183 18.03 -9.03 16.58
C GLN A 183 19.49 -9.27 17.03
N ILE A 184 20.48 -8.89 16.22
CA ILE A 184 21.90 -9.04 16.55
C ILE A 184 22.30 -8.00 17.58
N ARG A 185 21.86 -6.75 17.37
CA ARG A 185 22.06 -5.65 18.32
C ARG A 185 21.51 -6.01 19.70
N LEU A 186 20.27 -6.50 19.78
CA LEU A 186 19.63 -6.87 21.05
C LEU A 186 20.38 -8.00 21.76
N TYR A 187 20.84 -9.00 21.01
CA TYR A 187 21.63 -10.08 21.59
C TYR A 187 22.98 -9.61 22.12
N ALA A 188 23.69 -8.75 21.36
CA ALA A 188 24.97 -8.20 21.79
C ALA A 188 24.82 -7.31 23.04
N LEU A 189 23.77 -6.48 23.11
CA LEU A 189 23.45 -5.68 24.31
C LEU A 189 23.20 -6.57 25.54
N LEU A 190 22.47 -7.68 25.38
CA LEU A 190 22.20 -8.62 26.47
C LEU A 190 23.48 -9.28 26.99
N LYS A 191 24.42 -9.64 26.11
CA LYS A 191 25.70 -10.29 26.48
C LYS A 191 26.75 -9.32 26.99
N GLY A 192 26.74 -8.07 26.51
CA GLY A 192 27.68 -7.02 26.90
C GLY A 192 27.57 -6.55 28.35
N GLY A 193 26.73 -7.19 29.18
CA GLY A 193 26.74 -6.99 30.62
C GLY A 193 26.34 -5.59 31.08
N GLY A 194 25.53 -4.87 30.29
CA GLY A 194 24.98 -3.58 30.70
C GLY A 194 24.41 -3.67 32.11
N GLN A 195 24.67 -2.65 32.93
CA GLN A 195 24.01 -2.52 34.24
C GLN A 195 22.51 -2.49 34.01
N THR A 196 21.78 -3.41 34.64
CA THR A 196 20.39 -3.65 34.30
C THR A 196 19.49 -3.54 35.50
N GLU A 197 18.36 -2.90 35.24
CA GLU A 197 17.15 -2.99 36.06
C GLU A 197 16.77 -4.44 36.38
N ASP A 198 15.97 -4.59 37.43
CA ASP A 198 15.52 -5.88 37.93
C ASP A 198 14.76 -6.66 36.86
N SER A 199 14.97 -7.98 36.82
CA SER A 199 14.19 -8.87 35.95
C SER A 199 12.79 -9.02 36.49
N ILE A 200 11.79 -9.02 35.60
CA ILE A 200 10.37 -8.98 35.98
C ILE A 200 9.67 -10.25 35.49
N TRP A 201 8.89 -10.87 36.38
CA TRP A 201 7.99 -11.95 36.00
C TRP A 201 6.67 -11.42 35.46
N ILE A 202 6.36 -11.75 34.21
CA ILE A 202 5.15 -11.34 33.50
C ILE A 202 4.34 -12.55 33.03
N SER A 203 3.01 -12.42 32.96
CA SER A 203 2.17 -13.49 32.42
C SER A 203 2.19 -13.51 30.89
N LYS A 204 2.34 -14.70 30.29
CA LYS A 204 2.18 -14.91 28.84
C LYS A 204 0.82 -14.43 28.35
N ASN A 205 -0.24 -14.65 29.12
CA ASN A 205 -1.59 -14.20 28.76
C ASN A 205 -1.73 -12.68 28.74
N GLU A 206 -1.04 -11.94 29.62
CA GLU A 206 -1.06 -10.48 29.58
C GLU A 206 -0.32 -9.94 28.34
N ILE A 207 0.82 -10.53 27.98
CA ILE A 207 1.54 -10.15 26.76
C ILE A 207 0.72 -10.49 25.51
N LYS A 208 0.05 -11.64 25.45
CA LYS A 208 -0.79 -12.01 24.29
C LYS A 208 -1.90 -11.00 24.02
N LYS A 209 -2.39 -10.29 25.05
CA LYS A 209 -3.40 -9.25 24.86
C LYS A 209 -2.87 -8.08 24.04
N THR A 210 -1.56 -7.80 24.05
CA THR A 210 -0.95 -6.70 23.28
C THR A 210 -0.66 -7.07 21.83
N ILE A 211 -0.91 -8.32 21.41
CA ILE A 211 -0.76 -8.76 20.02
C ILE A 211 -2.00 -8.30 19.21
N PRO A 212 -1.82 -7.53 18.12
CA PRO A 212 -2.94 -7.06 17.32
C PRO A 212 -3.64 -8.25 16.62
N ASN A 213 -4.94 -8.44 16.85
CA ASN A 213 -5.69 -9.58 16.27
C ASN A 213 -6.90 -9.16 15.42
N LYS A 214 -7.52 -7.98 15.66
CA LYS A 214 -8.71 -7.52 14.89
C LYS A 214 -8.88 -6.02 14.83
N GLU A 215 -8.62 -5.31 15.92
CA GLU A 215 -8.70 -3.85 15.97
C GLU A 215 -7.33 -3.26 15.65
N LEU A 216 -7.31 -2.24 14.80
CA LEU A 216 -6.13 -1.41 14.58
C LEU A 216 -5.72 -0.79 15.92
N PHE A 217 -4.57 -1.22 16.44
CA PHE A 217 -3.80 -0.50 17.44
C PHE A 217 -4.62 -0.07 18.67
N LYS A 218 -5.11 -1.05 19.43
CA LYS A 218 -5.58 -0.79 20.79
C LYS A 218 -4.48 -1.17 21.77
N PRO A 219 -3.53 -0.26 22.06
CA PRO A 219 -2.43 -0.57 22.96
C PRO A 219 -3.00 -0.82 24.37
N ILE A 220 -2.44 -1.81 25.07
CA ILE A 220 -2.95 -2.28 26.36
C ILE A 220 -1.84 -2.17 27.39
N SER A 221 -2.16 -1.59 28.54
CA SER A 221 -1.23 -1.54 29.67
C SER A 221 -1.02 -2.95 30.21
N ILE A 222 0.24 -3.36 30.38
CA ILE A 222 0.57 -4.66 30.94
C ILE A 222 0.93 -4.51 32.41
N LYS A 223 0.20 -5.20 33.28
CA LYS A 223 0.48 -5.20 34.72
C LYS A 223 1.90 -5.70 34.99
N GLY A 224 2.72 -4.87 35.65
CA GLY A 224 4.10 -5.18 36.00
C GLY A 224 5.13 -4.67 34.99
N LEU A 225 4.72 -4.09 33.87
CA LEU A 225 5.56 -3.26 33.01
C LEU A 225 5.16 -1.79 33.17
N ASP A 226 5.81 -0.90 32.41
CA ASP A 226 5.46 0.51 32.32
C ASP A 226 3.93 0.69 32.24
N PRO A 227 3.34 1.60 33.03
CA PRO A 227 1.90 1.89 32.95
C PRO A 227 1.43 2.31 31.55
N SER A 228 2.35 2.71 30.65
CA SER A 228 2.03 3.06 29.28
C SER A 228 1.34 1.91 28.51
N PRO A 229 0.47 2.25 27.55
CA PRO A 229 -0.20 1.25 26.75
C PRO A 229 0.78 0.72 25.70
N LEU A 230 0.98 -0.61 25.71
CA LEU A 230 1.99 -1.31 24.90
C LEU A 230 1.33 -2.14 23.78
N GLU A 231 2.06 -2.29 22.67
CA GLU A 231 1.68 -3.13 21.53
C GLU A 231 2.85 -4.06 21.14
N MET A 232 2.60 -5.37 21.01
CA MET A 232 3.64 -6.29 20.51
C MET A 232 3.88 -6.07 19.02
N ARG A 233 5.09 -5.64 18.66
CA ARG A 233 5.50 -5.41 17.26
C ARG A 233 6.09 -6.66 16.65
N ASP A 234 7.09 -7.20 17.33
CA ASP A 234 7.99 -8.23 16.81
C ASP A 234 8.48 -9.16 17.93
N ILE A 235 8.76 -10.41 17.55
CA ILE A 235 9.33 -11.43 18.44
C ILE A 235 10.49 -12.07 17.69
N TYR A 236 11.67 -12.06 18.30
CA TYR A 236 12.87 -12.69 17.75
C TYR A 236 13.22 -13.91 18.57
N ILE A 237 13.43 -15.06 17.94
CA ILE A 237 13.88 -16.29 18.61
C ILE A 237 15.20 -16.71 17.97
N ILE A 238 16.25 -16.76 18.78
CA ILE A 238 17.58 -17.18 18.39
C ILE A 238 17.82 -18.58 18.96
N LYS A 239 17.82 -19.58 18.07
CA LYS A 239 17.92 -20.99 18.43
C LYS A 239 19.34 -21.47 18.67
N ASP A 240 20.31 -20.91 17.94
CA ASP A 240 21.72 -21.26 18.08
C ASP A 240 22.57 -20.06 17.69
N ALA A 241 23.16 -19.38 18.68
CA ALA A 241 24.11 -18.29 18.44
C ALA A 241 25.54 -18.81 18.63
N TYR A 242 26.20 -19.21 17.54
CA TYR A 242 27.61 -19.57 17.57
C TYR A 242 28.46 -18.31 17.43
N PHE A 243 29.00 -17.81 18.54
CA PHE A 243 30.13 -16.89 18.51
C PHE A 243 31.38 -17.73 18.66
N LYS A 244 32.17 -17.87 17.59
CA LYS A 244 33.45 -18.55 17.69
C LYS A 244 34.42 -17.56 18.36
N ASN A 245 34.91 -17.89 19.55
CA ASN A 245 35.81 -17.03 20.34
C ASN A 245 37.16 -16.72 19.68
N GLU A 246 37.44 -17.29 18.51
CA GLU A 246 38.70 -17.12 17.74
C GLU A 246 38.45 -16.45 16.38
N THR A 247 37.30 -15.79 16.22
CA THR A 247 37.01 -15.05 14.99
C THR A 247 37.87 -13.78 14.99
N PRO A 248 38.67 -13.50 13.94
CA PRO A 248 39.43 -12.25 13.84
C PRO A 248 38.49 -11.06 14.05
N VAL A 249 39.00 -9.95 14.61
CA VAL A 249 38.21 -8.73 14.90
C VAL A 249 37.42 -8.24 13.66
N GLU A 250 37.91 -8.53 12.45
CA GLU A 250 37.24 -8.20 11.19
C GLU A 250 36.02 -9.10 10.85
N ALA A 251 35.85 -10.24 11.51
CA ALA A 251 34.80 -11.22 11.24
C ALA A 251 33.80 -11.42 12.40
N GLU A 252 33.90 -10.65 13.49
CA GLU A 252 32.93 -10.59 14.60
C GLU A 252 31.49 -10.18 14.16
N SER A 253 31.31 -9.69 12.92
CA SER A 253 30.02 -9.34 12.34
C SER A 253 29.25 -10.51 11.69
N SER A 254 29.77 -11.74 11.77
CA SER A 254 29.20 -12.89 11.05
C SER A 254 28.16 -13.64 11.89
N PHE A 255 26.90 -13.24 11.80
CA PHE A 255 25.79 -13.91 12.49
C PHE A 255 24.98 -14.82 11.56
N TYR A 256 24.63 -16.02 12.04
CA TYR A 256 23.64 -16.87 11.41
C TYR A 256 22.29 -16.70 12.13
N SER A 257 21.31 -16.10 11.47
CA SER A 257 19.91 -16.09 11.93
C SER A 257 19.02 -16.79 10.91
N GLU A 258 18.36 -17.87 11.30
CA GLU A 258 17.40 -18.59 10.46
C GLU A 258 16.03 -17.89 10.56
N TYR A 259 15.62 -17.21 9.48
CA TYR A 259 14.28 -16.63 9.36
C TYR A 259 13.33 -17.64 8.69
N VAL A 260 12.21 -17.94 9.32
CA VAL A 260 11.16 -18.80 8.72
C VAL A 260 10.04 -17.89 8.19
N ASN A 261 9.92 -17.80 6.86
CA ASN A 261 8.80 -17.14 6.17
C ASN A 261 7.85 -18.20 5.58
N TYR A 262 6.53 -18.05 5.79
CA TYR A 262 5.49 -19.02 5.43
C TYR A 262 4.74 -18.67 4.12
N GLY A 263 5.46 -18.38 3.03
CA GLY A 263 4.90 -18.24 1.68
C GLY A 263 5.02 -19.55 0.87
N LYS A 264 4.00 -19.92 0.07
CA LYS A 264 3.79 -21.30 -0.38
C LYS A 264 4.59 -21.78 -1.61
N ASP A 265 5.32 -20.93 -2.33
CA ASP A 265 5.92 -21.31 -3.63
C ASP A 265 7.31 -20.69 -3.93
N ALA A 266 8.36 -21.01 -3.16
CA ALA A 266 9.74 -20.59 -3.48
C ALA A 266 10.70 -21.78 -3.63
N VAL A 267 11.54 -21.75 -4.69
CA VAL A 267 12.65 -22.69 -4.93
C VAL A 267 13.98 -21.99 -4.62
N ILE A 268 14.91 -22.69 -3.98
CA ILE A 268 16.19 -22.16 -3.49
C ILE A 268 17.34 -22.93 -4.17
N ASP A 269 18.31 -22.21 -4.74
CA ASP A 269 19.60 -22.76 -5.20
C ASP A 269 20.71 -22.40 -4.20
N SER A 270 21.61 -23.36 -3.93
CA SER A 270 22.75 -23.17 -3.03
C SER A 270 24.09 -23.54 -3.67
N LEU A 271 25.10 -22.67 -3.54
CA LEU A 271 26.50 -22.97 -3.86
C LEU A 271 27.23 -23.41 -2.59
N ILE A 272 27.96 -24.52 -2.68
CA ILE A 272 28.68 -25.14 -1.55
C ILE A 272 30.20 -25.09 -1.86
N PRO A 273 31.06 -24.72 -0.90
CA PRO A 273 32.50 -24.80 -1.08
C PRO A 273 32.97 -26.26 -1.00
N THR A 274 33.76 -26.69 -1.98
CA THR A 274 34.56 -27.92 -1.86
C THR A 274 35.94 -27.58 -1.28
N GLN A 275 36.41 -28.38 -0.32
CA GLN A 275 37.59 -28.08 0.48
C GLN A 275 38.86 -27.80 -0.35
N LYS A 276 39.63 -26.82 0.15
CA LYS A 276 41.01 -26.43 -0.19
C LYS A 276 41.29 -26.19 -1.68
N GLY A 277 41.21 -24.92 -2.05
CA GLY A 277 41.77 -24.37 -3.29
C GLY A 277 40.90 -24.59 -4.51
N GLU A 278 40.18 -23.54 -4.89
CA GLU A 278 39.68 -23.29 -6.26
C GLU A 278 38.77 -24.36 -6.91
N GLU A 279 37.46 -24.25 -6.66
CA GLU A 279 36.36 -24.35 -7.64
C GLU A 279 35.02 -24.41 -6.89
N TRP A 280 34.02 -23.63 -7.31
CA TRP A 280 32.65 -23.71 -6.80
C TRP A 280 31.78 -24.44 -7.83
N LYS A 281 31.08 -25.50 -7.43
CA LYS A 281 30.18 -26.27 -8.30
C LYS A 281 28.73 -26.11 -7.85
N LEU A 282 27.80 -25.99 -8.81
CA LEU A 282 26.36 -26.11 -8.57
C LEU A 282 26.01 -27.56 -8.21
N SER A 283 25.36 -27.75 -7.07
CA SER A 283 24.77 -29.04 -6.70
C SER A 283 23.61 -29.35 -7.65
N LYS A 284 23.75 -30.35 -8.52
CA LYS A 284 22.63 -30.89 -9.29
C LYS A 284 21.50 -31.34 -8.34
N ASN A 285 20.27 -30.87 -8.60
CA ASN A 285 18.99 -31.25 -7.99
C ASN A 285 19.05 -32.46 -7.05
N LYS A 286 19.34 -32.21 -5.76
CA LYS A 286 19.29 -33.23 -4.71
C LYS A 286 18.17 -32.84 -3.76
N LYS A 287 17.24 -33.78 -3.47
CA LYS A 287 16.24 -33.60 -2.41
C LYS A 287 16.96 -33.28 -1.10
N VAL A 288 16.73 -32.09 -0.57
CA VAL A 288 17.34 -31.62 0.67
C VAL A 288 16.75 -32.40 1.85
N ASN A 289 17.61 -32.95 2.70
CA ASN A 289 17.24 -33.54 3.99
C ASN A 289 17.45 -32.47 5.06
N TYR A 290 16.40 -32.17 5.86
CA TYR A 290 16.29 -31.01 6.76
C TYR A 290 17.26 -30.99 7.97
N LYS A 291 18.34 -31.76 7.97
CA LYS A 291 19.28 -31.87 9.10
C LYS A 291 20.55 -31.04 8.98
N GLU A 292 20.79 -30.33 7.88
CA GLU A 292 22.02 -29.55 7.66
C GLU A 292 21.68 -28.11 7.20
N ARG A 293 22.16 -27.07 7.91
CA ARG A 293 21.83 -25.64 7.71
C ARG A 293 22.89 -24.90 6.86
N PHE A 294 22.48 -24.07 5.88
CA PHE A 294 23.34 -23.12 5.11
C PHE A 294 22.57 -21.85 4.65
N ALA A 295 23.28 -20.91 4.01
CA ALA A 295 23.09 -19.45 4.12
C ALA A 295 23.44 -18.63 2.84
N ILE A 296 22.50 -17.94 2.16
CA ILE A 296 22.75 -17.12 0.93
C ILE A 296 21.80 -15.87 0.78
N LYS A 297 22.31 -14.73 0.22
CA LYS A 297 21.65 -13.41 -0.05
C LYS A 297 21.09 -13.25 -1.47
N THR A 298 19.95 -12.55 -1.66
CA THR A 298 19.57 -11.91 -2.93
C THR A 298 18.79 -10.58 -2.76
N GLU A 299 18.86 -9.66 -3.74
CA GLU A 299 18.06 -8.41 -3.80
C GLU A 299 16.95 -8.49 -4.87
N SER A 300 15.67 -8.40 -4.47
CA SER A 300 14.60 -7.60 -5.11
C SER A 300 13.23 -7.92 -4.50
N SER A 301 12.51 -6.86 -4.09
CA SER A 301 11.05 -6.67 -3.86
C SER A 301 10.10 -7.78 -3.36
N ASN A 302 10.60 -8.92 -2.91
CA ASN A 302 9.96 -9.86 -1.99
C ASN A 302 11.03 -10.23 -0.96
N PRO A 303 10.73 -10.37 0.34
CA PRO A 303 11.76 -10.46 1.37
C PRO A 303 12.54 -11.78 1.27
N ALA A 304 13.59 -11.74 0.46
CA ALA A 304 14.70 -12.67 0.43
C ALA A 304 15.59 -12.40 1.65
N ILE A 305 16.07 -13.48 2.26
CA ILE A 305 17.03 -13.43 3.36
C ILE A 305 18.35 -12.91 2.80
N LEU A 306 18.96 -11.97 3.52
CA LEU A 306 20.03 -11.13 3.05
C LEU A 306 21.34 -11.47 3.81
N TYR A 307 22.31 -12.13 3.16
CA TYR A 307 23.69 -12.36 3.66
C TYR A 307 24.68 -11.30 3.20
N TYR A 308 25.17 -10.45 4.10
CA TYR A 308 26.32 -9.61 3.75
C TYR A 308 27.62 -10.43 3.88
N HIS A 309 28.38 -10.51 2.79
CA HIS A 309 29.83 -10.67 2.85
C HIS A 309 30.41 -9.49 2.08
N THR A 310 31.15 -8.62 2.74
CA THR A 310 31.98 -7.60 2.09
C THR A 310 33.21 -8.30 1.50
N VAL A 311 33.45 -8.13 0.20
CA VAL A 311 34.72 -8.52 -0.43
C VAL A 311 35.61 -7.28 -0.41
N PRO A 312 36.89 -7.35 0.03
CA PRO A 312 37.78 -6.20 -0.01
C PRO A 312 37.97 -5.69 -1.45
N ASP A 313 37.97 -4.37 -1.63
CA ASP A 313 37.94 -3.63 -2.91
C ASP A 313 39.06 -3.97 -3.92
N ASN A 314 40.03 -4.82 -3.56
CA ASN A 314 41.28 -5.01 -4.30
C ASN A 314 41.41 -6.37 -5.02
N THR A 315 40.31 -7.10 -5.28
CA THR A 315 40.39 -8.42 -5.96
C THR A 315 39.66 -8.42 -7.32
N PRO A 316 40.39 -8.52 -8.45
CA PRO A 316 39.76 -8.61 -9.77
C PRO A 316 38.95 -9.90 -9.89
N HIS A 317 37.74 -9.83 -10.44
CA HIS A 317 36.91 -11.00 -10.71
C HIS A 317 36.23 -10.90 -12.08
N GLN A 318 35.91 -12.05 -12.66
CA GLN A 318 35.20 -12.16 -13.93
C GLN A 318 33.91 -12.92 -13.70
N VAL A 319 32.80 -12.40 -14.21
CA VAL A 319 31.51 -13.10 -14.18
C VAL A 319 31.06 -13.33 -15.61
N LYS A 320 30.68 -14.58 -15.91
CA LYS A 320 30.07 -14.96 -17.18
C LYS A 320 28.57 -15.19 -16.95
N ILE A 321 27.74 -14.49 -17.71
CA ILE A 321 26.29 -14.60 -17.64
C ILE A 321 25.82 -14.99 -19.04
N SER A 322 25.44 -16.26 -19.22
CA SER A 322 25.22 -16.86 -20.56
C SER A 322 26.47 -16.69 -21.46
N ASP A 323 26.31 -16.50 -22.77
CA ASP A 323 27.43 -16.49 -23.73
C ASP A 323 28.25 -15.17 -23.74
N LYS A 324 28.00 -14.24 -22.81
CA LYS A 324 28.75 -12.98 -22.71
C LYS A 324 29.58 -12.85 -21.43
N HIS A 325 30.75 -12.26 -21.60
CA HIS A 325 31.71 -11.94 -20.54
C HIS A 325 31.69 -10.44 -20.25
N ILE A 326 31.69 -10.05 -18.98
CA ILE A 326 31.95 -8.68 -18.55
C ILE A 326 33.14 -8.68 -17.60
N LYS A 327 34.11 -7.82 -17.86
CA LYS A 327 35.28 -7.56 -17.01
C LYS A 327 35.12 -6.18 -16.39
N ASN A 328 35.45 -6.04 -15.12
CA ASN A 328 35.70 -4.75 -14.52
C ASN A 328 37.22 -4.60 -14.33
N SER A 329 37.82 -3.55 -14.88
CA SER A 329 39.26 -3.27 -14.75
C SER A 329 39.45 -2.01 -13.91
N ILE A 330 40.17 -2.16 -12.80
CA ILE A 330 40.64 -1.04 -11.99
C ILE A 330 41.88 -0.47 -12.68
N ASN A 331 41.70 0.62 -13.42
CA ASN A 331 42.61 1.76 -13.59
C ASN A 331 42.05 2.67 -14.68
N GLY A 332 41.81 3.94 -14.34
CA GLY A 332 41.54 4.96 -15.33
C GLY A 332 42.85 5.44 -15.95
N GLU A 333 42.87 5.57 -17.28
CA GLU A 333 43.52 6.65 -18.03
C GLU A 333 43.09 6.55 -19.52
N TYR A 334 42.43 7.62 -19.99
CA TYR A 334 41.95 7.97 -21.36
C TYR A 334 41.16 6.96 -22.21
#